data_AF-A0A7K6NTU3-F1
#
_entry.id   AF-A0A7K6NTU3-F1
#
_cell.length_a   1.000
_cell.length_b   1.000
_cell.length_c   1.000
_cell.angle_alpha   90.00
_cell.angle_beta   90.00
_cell.angle_gamma   90.00
#
_symmetry.space_group_name_H-M   'P 1'
#
loop_
_entity.id
_entity.type
_entity.pdbx_description
1 polymer ?
#
loop_
_entity_poly.entity_id
_entity_poly.type
_entity_poly.pdbx_seq_one_letter_code
_entity_poly.pdbx_strand_id
1 'polypeptide(L)' 'QTKMKRKAVGIWHCGSCMKTVAGGAWTYNTTSAVTVKSAIRRLKELKDQ' A
#
# COMPACT_ATOMS: atom_id res chain seq x y z
N GLN A 1 -10.72 -1.56 16.69
CA GLN A 1 -9.79 -2.59 16.19
C GLN A 1 -9.39 -2.22 14.76
N THR A 2 -8.10 -2.26 14.40
CA THR A 2 -7.67 -2.07 13.01
C THR A 2 -8.24 -3.17 12.14
N LYS A 3 -8.97 -2.79 11.06
CA LYS A 3 -9.65 -3.75 10.18
C LYS A 3 -8.67 -4.49 9.24
N MET A 4 -7.46 -3.95 9.11
CA MET A 4 -6.36 -4.49 8.29
C MET A 4 -5.42 -5.31 9.17
N LYS A 5 -5.31 -6.61 8.89
CA LYS A 5 -4.47 -7.55 9.64
C LYS A 5 -3.47 -8.22 8.71
N ARG A 6 -2.25 -8.47 9.19
CA ARG A 6 -1.23 -9.21 8.44
C ARG A 6 -1.61 -10.68 8.40
N LYS A 7 -1.68 -11.27 7.20
CA LYS A 7 -1.98 -12.70 6.98
C LYS A 7 -0.70 -13.52 6.77
N ALA A 8 0.27 -12.95 6.06
CA ALA A 8 1.61 -13.51 5.87
C ALA A 8 2.63 -12.36 5.74
N VAL A 9 3.92 -12.66 5.60
CA VAL A 9 4.92 -11.63 5.23
C VAL A 9 4.48 -10.96 3.94
N GLY A 10 4.34 -9.63 3.95
CA GLY A 10 3.95 -8.86 2.77
C GLY A 10 2.49 -8.99 2.34
N ILE A 11 1.67 -9.81 3.00
CA ILE A 11 0.25 -10.01 2.65
C ILE A 11 -0.62 -9.48 3.79
N TRP A 12 -1.49 -8.54 3.45
CA TRP A 12 -2.42 -7.90 4.38
C TRP A 12 -3.85 -8.11 3.94
N HIS A 13 -4.72 -8.43 4.88
CA HIS A 13 -6.13 -8.69 4.62
C HIS A 13 -7.01 -7.79 5.47
N CYS A 14 -7.98 -7.14 4.83
CA CYS A 14 -9.00 -6.37 5.49
C CYS A 14 -10.28 -7.21 5.63
N GLY A 15 -10.61 -7.60 6.87
CA GLY A 15 -11.76 -8.46 7.13
C GLY A 15 -13.11 -7.82 6.78
N SER A 16 -13.24 -6.50 6.93
CA SER A 16 -14.50 -5.81 6.58
C SER A 16 -14.65 -5.52 5.09
N CYS A 17 -13.53 -5.26 4.41
CA CYS A 17 -13.56 -4.91 2.99
C CYS A 17 -13.42 -6.14 2.09
N MET A 18 -13.13 -7.32 2.68
CA MET A 18 -12.81 -8.55 1.97
C MET A 18 -11.70 -8.37 0.92
N LYS A 19 -10.75 -7.47 1.21
CA LYS A 19 -9.65 -7.10 0.31
C LYS A 19 -8.33 -7.62 0.83
N THR A 20 -7.56 -8.25 -0.05
CA THR A 20 -6.18 -8.65 0.20
C THR A 20 -5.26 -7.74 -0.58
N VAL A 21 -4.23 -7.21 0.07
CA VAL A 21 -3.32 -6.21 -0.49
C VAL A 21 -1.88 -6.60 -0.16
N ALA A 22 -0.98 -6.39 -1.11
CA ALA A 22 0.45 -6.50 -0.87
C ALA A 22 0.95 -5.27 -0.09
N GLY A 23 1.71 -5.50 0.97
CA GLY A 23 2.25 -4.45 1.83
C GLY A 23 3.67 -4.77 2.29
N GLY A 24 4.15 -4.04 3.29
CA GLY A 24 5.44 -4.34 3.91
C GLY A 24 5.43 -5.64 4.72
N ALA A 25 6.62 -6.10 5.10
CA ALA A 25 6.81 -7.30 5.90
C ALA A 25 6.19 -7.17 7.31
N TRP A 26 6.35 -6.01 7.93
CA TRP A 26 5.92 -5.72 9.31
C TRP A 26 4.87 -4.62 9.39
N THR A 27 4.90 -3.66 8.46
CA THR A 27 3.94 -2.56 8.34
C THR A 27 3.19 -2.65 7.02
N TYR A 28 1.93 -2.18 6.98
CA TYR A 28 1.13 -2.22 5.76
C TYR A 28 1.76 -1.41 4.62
N ASN A 29 2.15 -0.16 4.90
CA ASN A 29 2.95 0.66 3.99
C ASN A 29 4.38 0.79 4.51
N THR A 30 5.34 0.69 3.60
CA THR A 30 6.74 1.09 3.86
C THR A 30 6.95 2.53 3.40
N THR A 31 7.86 3.26 4.04
CA THR A 31 8.22 4.64 3.67
C THR A 31 8.63 4.73 2.20
N SER A 32 9.47 3.80 1.74
CA SER A 32 9.91 3.74 0.34
C SER A 32 8.73 3.57 -0.63
N ALA A 33 7.76 2.70 -0.31
CA ALA A 33 6.58 2.53 -1.17
C ALA A 33 5.71 3.78 -1.23
N VAL A 34 5.63 4.56 -0.14
CA VAL A 34 4.93 5.85 -0.12
C VAL A 34 5.63 6.86 -1.02
N THR A 35 6.96 6.97 -0.93
CA THR A 35 7.77 7.87 -1.77
C THR A 35 7.69 7.52 -3.26
N VAL A 36 7.74 6.22 -3.59
CA VAL A 36 7.63 5.79 -4.99
C VAL A 36 6.23 6.11 -5.55
N LYS A 37 5.16 5.90 -4.76
CA LYS A 37 3.80 6.27 -5.18
C LYS A 37 3.66 7.77 -5.45
N SER A 38 4.23 8.63 -4.59
CA SER A 38 4.17 10.08 -4.80
C SER A 38 4.98 10.53 -6.01
N ALA A 39 6.17 9.95 -6.22
CA ALA A 39 7.00 10.22 -7.40
C ALA A 39 6.29 9.81 -8.71
N ILE A 40 5.70 8.61 -8.74
CA ILE A 40 4.95 8.13 -9.91
C ILE A 40 3.75 9.04 -10.20
N ARG A 41 3.00 9.46 -9.16
CA ARG A 41 1.87 10.38 -9.33
C ARG A 41 2.32 11.69 -10.00
N ARG A 42 3.39 12.30 -9.50
CA ARG A 42 3.94 13.54 -10.06
C ARG A 42 4.38 13.37 -11.52
N LEU A 43 4.99 12.23 -11.86
CA LEU A 43 5.41 11.95 -13.25
C LEU A 43 4.22 11.79 -14.20
N LYS A 44 3.09 11.26 -13.73
CA LYS A 44 1.85 11.18 -14.52
C LYS A 44 1.24 12.56 -14.74
N GLU A 45 1.14 13.37 -13.68
CA GLU A 45 0.64 14.75 -13.76
C GLU A 45 1.45 15.61 -14.74
N LEU A 46 2.78 15.45 -14.77
CA LEU A 46 3.65 16.14 -15.73
C LEU A 46 3.47 15.67 -17.18
N LYS A 47 3.02 14.43 -17.40
CA LYS A 47 2.75 13.89 -18.75
C LYS A 47 1.37 14.32 -19.27
N ASP A 48 0.41 14.48 -18.37
CA ASP A 48 -0.97 14.84 -18.70
C ASP A 48 -1.15 16.36 -18.92
N GLN A 49 -0.11 17.16 -18.63
CA GLN A 49 0.05 18.56 -19.02
C GLN A 49 0.54 18.68 -20.47
#